data_AF-A0A2D4MLI9-F1
#
_entry.id   AF-A0A2D4MLI9-F1
#
_cell.length_a   1.000
_cell.length_b   1.000
_cell.length_c   1.000
_cell.angle_alpha   90.00
_cell.angle_beta   90.00
_cell.angle_gamma   90.00
#
_symmetry.space_group_name_H-M   'P 1'
#
loop_
_entity.id
_entity.type
_entity.pdbx_description
1 polymer ?
#
loop_
_entity_poly.entity_id
_entity_poly.type
_entity_poly.pdbx_seq_one_letter_code
_entity_poly.pdbx_strand_id
1 'polypeptide(L)'
;YRDTDVEYLEIATKPHLIISSSSQHPVLYQWNRGTNNFADPVDIPDMEDVYAVKHFKVKEDIYVCLTRFIGDSKIMKWTGSKFLDLQRMPSRGSMVFQPLQIKNYQYAILGSDYSFTQVYFWDAGKAKFVKFQELNIQAPRSFTHVFVDKQDFLFASSFKGTTVIYKHIIIDLSA
;
A
#
# COMPACT_ATOMS: atom_id res chain seq x y z
N TYR A 1 -12.68 -11.43 -15.92
CA TYR A 1 -11.70 -10.35 -15.72
C TYR A 1 -10.34 -10.98 -15.40
N ARG A 2 -9.23 -10.26 -15.59
CA ARG A 2 -7.89 -10.77 -15.24
C ARG A 2 -7.50 -10.22 -13.87
N ASP A 3 -7.07 -11.09 -12.99
CA ASP A 3 -6.54 -10.69 -11.68
C ASP A 3 -5.20 -9.97 -11.88
N THR A 4 -5.07 -8.82 -11.22
CA THR A 4 -3.94 -7.89 -11.37
C THR A 4 -3.00 -7.93 -10.18
N ASP A 5 -3.50 -8.24 -8.99
CA ASP A 5 -2.73 -8.34 -7.75
C ASP A 5 -3.42 -9.29 -6.77
N VAL A 6 -2.61 -9.89 -5.90
CA VAL A 6 -3.07 -10.68 -4.75
C VAL A 6 -2.36 -10.17 -3.51
N GLU A 7 -3.12 -9.95 -2.45
CA GLU A 7 -2.60 -9.50 -1.17
C GLU A 7 -3.03 -10.45 -0.06
N TYR A 8 -2.04 -11.01 0.63
CA TYR A 8 -2.28 -11.80 1.84
C TYR A 8 -2.34 -10.88 3.06
N LEU A 9 -3.28 -11.16 3.96
CA LEU A 9 -3.36 -10.51 5.26
C LEU A 9 -4.00 -11.43 6.30
N GLU A 10 -3.72 -11.16 7.57
CA GLU A 10 -4.39 -11.82 8.69
C GLU A 10 -5.33 -10.85 9.40
N ILE A 11 -6.61 -11.21 9.47
CA ILE A 11 -7.65 -10.47 10.20
C ILE A 11 -8.14 -11.37 11.33
N ALA A 12 -8.06 -10.88 12.57
CA ALA A 12 -8.44 -11.65 13.76
C ALA A 12 -7.83 -13.07 13.78
N THR A 13 -6.54 -13.20 13.46
CA THR A 13 -5.76 -14.47 13.37
C THR A 13 -6.24 -15.46 12.31
N LYS A 14 -7.17 -15.04 11.42
CA LYS A 14 -7.61 -15.83 10.27
C LYS A 14 -6.89 -15.35 9.01
N PRO A 15 -6.30 -16.27 8.22
CA PRO A 15 -5.72 -15.92 6.94
C PRO A 15 -6.79 -15.46 5.94
N HIS A 16 -6.48 -14.40 5.20
CA HIS A 16 -7.32 -13.85 4.13
C HIS A 16 -6.48 -13.55 2.88
N LEU A 17 -7.15 -13.51 1.73
CA LEU A 17 -6.61 -12.96 0.49
C LEU A 17 -7.51 -11.84 -0.02
N ILE A 18 -6.92 -10.76 -0.50
CA ILE A 18 -7.60 -9.75 -1.30
C ILE A 18 -7.15 -9.92 -2.74
N ILE A 19 -8.10 -10.09 -3.66
CA ILE A 19 -7.86 -10.17 -5.09
C ILE A 19 -8.32 -8.87 -5.74
N SER A 20 -7.45 -8.26 -6.53
CA SER A 20 -7.78 -7.12 -7.38
C SER A 20 -7.88 -7.58 -8.83
N SER A 21 -8.86 -7.08 -9.57
CA SER A 21 -9.07 -7.45 -10.96
C SER A 21 -9.55 -6.26 -11.79
N SER A 22 -9.21 -6.24 -13.08
CA SER A 22 -9.55 -5.12 -13.96
C SER A 22 -11.06 -4.88 -14.03
N SER A 23 -11.47 -3.62 -13.86
CA SER A 23 -12.88 -3.19 -13.90
C SER A 23 -13.81 -3.90 -12.89
N GLN A 24 -13.29 -4.39 -11.77
CA GLN A 24 -14.06 -5.00 -10.68
C GLN A 24 -13.77 -4.32 -9.34
N HIS A 25 -14.58 -4.61 -8.33
CA HIS A 25 -14.24 -4.36 -6.93
C HIS A 25 -13.18 -5.36 -6.45
N PRO A 26 -12.28 -4.99 -5.53
CA PRO A 26 -11.45 -5.96 -4.84
C PRO A 26 -12.30 -6.93 -4.03
N VAL A 27 -11.91 -8.20 -4.00
CA VAL A 27 -12.66 -9.27 -3.30
C VAL A 27 -11.81 -9.81 -2.16
N LEU A 28 -12.37 -9.82 -0.95
CA LEU A 28 -11.78 -10.43 0.24
C LEU A 28 -12.27 -11.88 0.37
N TYR A 29 -11.34 -12.82 0.46
CA TYR A 29 -11.60 -14.22 0.75
C TYR A 29 -11.06 -14.59 2.14
N GLN A 30 -11.77 -15.47 2.84
CA GLN A 30 -11.33 -16.02 4.12
C GLN A 30 -10.86 -17.47 3.94
N TRP A 31 -9.76 -17.83 4.60
CA TRP A 31 -9.32 -19.23 4.64
C TRP A 31 -10.30 -20.10 5.45
N ASN A 32 -10.82 -21.14 4.80
CA ASN A 32 -11.64 -22.16 5.42
C ASN A 32 -10.82 -23.43 5.68
N ARG A 33 -10.57 -23.71 6.96
CA ARG A 33 -9.80 -24.91 7.38
C ARG A 33 -10.52 -26.23 7.08
N GLY A 34 -11.85 -26.23 7.02
CA GLY A 34 -12.65 -27.44 6.76
C GLY A 34 -12.55 -27.90 5.30
N THR A 35 -12.50 -26.95 4.37
CA THR A 35 -12.40 -27.20 2.91
C THR A 35 -10.98 -27.03 2.37
N ASN A 36 -10.03 -26.57 3.19
CA ASN A 36 -8.63 -26.32 2.83
C ASN A 36 -8.49 -25.38 1.61
N ASN A 37 -9.33 -24.34 1.55
CA ASN A 37 -9.30 -23.34 0.49
C ASN A 37 -9.72 -21.95 1.00
N PHE A 38 -9.47 -20.92 0.19
CA PHE A 38 -10.03 -19.58 0.39
C PHE A 38 -11.47 -19.56 -0.16
N ALA A 39 -12.41 -19.14 0.67
CA ALA A 39 -13.85 -19.15 0.38
C ALA A 39 -14.52 -17.86 0.88
N ASP A 40 -15.85 -17.82 0.81
CA ASP A 40 -16.71 -16.73 1.31
C ASP A 40 -16.30 -15.33 0.77
N PRO A 41 -16.32 -15.13 -0.57
CA PRO A 41 -15.93 -13.87 -1.18
C PRO A 41 -16.83 -12.72 -0.73
N VAL A 42 -16.21 -11.63 -0.32
CA VAL A 42 -16.88 -10.37 0.04
C VAL A 42 -16.24 -9.23 -0.72
N ASP A 43 -17.02 -8.51 -1.51
CA ASP A 43 -16.55 -7.30 -2.20
C ASP A 43 -16.15 -6.22 -1.18
N ILE A 44 -15.04 -5.56 -1.44
CA ILE A 44 -14.67 -4.31 -0.80
C ILE A 44 -15.34 -3.19 -1.60
N PRO A 45 -16.42 -2.57 -1.07
CA PRO A 45 -17.23 -1.62 -1.84
C PRO A 45 -16.50 -0.29 -2.06
N ASP A 46 -17.16 0.60 -2.80
CA ASP A 46 -16.78 2.01 -2.98
C ASP A 46 -15.53 2.26 -3.83
N MET A 47 -14.97 1.24 -4.49
CA MET A 47 -13.84 1.40 -5.42
C MET A 47 -13.74 0.31 -6.48
N GLU A 48 -14.13 0.64 -7.71
CA GLU A 48 -13.88 -0.18 -8.89
C GLU A 48 -12.52 0.12 -9.52
N ASP A 49 -12.03 -0.83 -10.33
CA ASP A 49 -10.82 -0.71 -11.14
C ASP A 49 -9.56 -0.47 -10.31
N VAL A 50 -9.50 -1.11 -9.14
CA VAL A 50 -8.32 -1.15 -8.28
C VAL A 50 -7.27 -2.04 -8.93
N TYR A 51 -6.08 -1.49 -9.12
CA TYR A 51 -4.97 -2.22 -9.72
C TYR A 51 -4.31 -3.19 -8.72
N ALA A 52 -4.08 -2.72 -7.49
CA ALA A 52 -3.40 -3.49 -6.46
C ALA A 52 -3.82 -3.04 -5.06
N VAL A 53 -3.73 -3.97 -4.10
CA VAL A 53 -3.98 -3.73 -2.68
C VAL A 53 -2.72 -4.11 -1.89
N LYS A 54 -2.33 -3.26 -0.95
CA LYS A 54 -1.23 -3.55 -0.02
C LYS A 54 -1.66 -3.18 1.39
N HIS A 55 -1.50 -4.09 2.34
CA HIS A 55 -1.91 -3.85 3.72
C HIS A 55 -0.76 -3.34 4.59
N PHE A 56 -1.12 -2.67 5.69
CA PHE A 56 -0.20 -2.33 6.76
C PHE A 56 -0.92 -2.30 8.11
N LYS A 57 -0.15 -2.32 9.19
CA LYS A 57 -0.66 -2.26 10.55
C LYS A 57 -0.07 -1.06 11.28
N VAL A 58 -0.91 -0.37 12.04
CA VAL A 58 -0.46 0.61 13.03
C VAL A 58 -1.06 0.21 14.35
N LYS A 59 -0.21 -0.21 15.30
CA LYS A 59 -0.66 -0.96 16.49
C LYS A 59 -1.43 -2.21 16.04
N GLU A 60 -2.61 -2.45 16.58
CA GLU A 60 -3.48 -3.58 16.21
C GLU A 60 -4.45 -3.27 15.05
N ASP A 61 -4.50 -2.01 14.60
CA ASP A 61 -5.40 -1.60 13.52
C ASP A 61 -4.83 -2.01 12.16
N ILE A 62 -5.70 -2.59 11.32
CA ILE A 62 -5.37 -3.00 9.95
C ILE A 62 -5.86 -1.94 8.97
N TYR A 63 -5.00 -1.60 8.03
CA TYR A 63 -5.27 -0.66 6.95
C TYR A 63 -4.85 -1.25 5.61
N VAL A 64 -5.42 -0.71 4.55
CA VAL A 64 -5.09 -1.08 3.17
C VAL A 64 -4.90 0.15 2.31
N CYS A 65 -3.89 0.12 1.44
CA CYS A 65 -3.67 1.05 0.35
C CYS A 65 -4.24 0.44 -0.94
N LEU A 66 -5.22 1.10 -1.55
CA LEU A 66 -5.83 0.72 -2.82
C LEU A 66 -5.24 1.61 -3.92
N THR A 67 -4.60 1.00 -4.90
CA THR A 67 -3.92 1.71 -6.00
C THR A 67 -4.85 1.82 -7.20
N ARG A 68 -4.98 3.01 -7.79
CA ARG A 68 -5.60 3.23 -9.11
C ARG A 68 -4.64 3.89 -10.07
N PHE A 69 -4.74 3.53 -11.35
CA PHE A 69 -3.93 4.17 -12.38
C PHE A 69 -4.28 5.65 -12.54
N ILE A 70 -5.57 5.97 -12.66
CA ILE A 70 -6.11 7.34 -12.75
C ILE A 70 -7.31 7.49 -11.81
N GLY A 71 -7.54 8.71 -11.34
CA GLY A 71 -8.54 9.04 -10.33
C GLY A 71 -7.87 9.16 -8.97
N ASP A 72 -8.50 8.61 -7.93
CA ASP A 72 -7.96 8.64 -6.57
C ASP A 72 -7.59 7.24 -6.09
N SER A 73 -6.35 7.08 -5.62
CA SER A 73 -5.97 5.97 -4.76
C SER A 73 -6.51 6.21 -3.35
N LYS A 74 -6.77 5.15 -2.60
CA LYS A 74 -7.41 5.25 -1.28
C LYS A 74 -6.61 4.56 -0.20
N ILE A 75 -6.85 5.00 1.02
CA ILE A 75 -6.49 4.28 2.24
C ILE A 75 -7.78 3.97 2.97
N MET A 76 -7.96 2.72 3.37
CA MET A 76 -9.10 2.27 4.14
C MET A 76 -8.66 1.61 5.44
N LYS A 77 -9.48 1.72 6.48
CA LYS A 77 -9.28 1.07 7.79
C LYS A 77 -10.27 -0.07 7.98
N TRP A 78 -9.80 -1.20 8.48
CA TRP A 78 -10.66 -2.31 8.91
C TRP A 78 -11.40 -1.96 10.21
N THR A 79 -12.71 -2.16 10.26
CA THR A 79 -13.56 -1.84 11.43
C THR A 79 -13.92 -3.05 12.28
N GLY A 80 -13.41 -4.23 11.96
CA GLY A 80 -13.86 -5.51 12.53
C GLY A 80 -14.84 -6.27 11.63
N SER A 81 -15.51 -5.59 10.70
CA SER A 81 -16.48 -6.21 9.78
C SER A 81 -16.34 -5.77 8.31
N LYS A 82 -15.84 -4.55 8.07
CA LYS A 82 -15.61 -4.03 6.71
C LYS A 82 -14.45 -3.04 6.69
N PHE A 83 -13.98 -2.72 5.50
CA PHE A 83 -13.08 -1.58 5.29
C PHE A 83 -13.89 -0.29 5.12
N LEU A 84 -13.44 0.80 5.73
CA LEU A 84 -14.01 2.14 5.55
C LEU A 84 -12.95 3.13 5.05
N ASP A 85 -13.36 4.03 4.15
CA ASP A 85 -12.53 5.11 3.62
C ASP A 85 -11.93 5.96 4.76
N LEU A 86 -10.60 6.12 4.75
CA LEU A 86 -9.86 6.97 5.68
C LEU A 86 -9.32 8.21 4.98
N GLN A 87 -8.72 8.02 3.80
CA GLN A 87 -8.05 9.09 3.06
C GLN A 87 -8.01 8.75 1.57
N ARG A 88 -7.92 9.79 0.73
CA ARG A 88 -7.76 9.68 -0.72
C ARG A 88 -6.56 10.49 -1.20
N MET A 89 -5.87 10.00 -2.23
CA MET A 89 -4.72 10.64 -2.85
C MET A 89 -4.87 10.61 -4.38
N PRO A 90 -4.66 11.74 -5.07
CA PRO A 90 -4.78 11.79 -6.52
C PRO A 90 -3.73 10.91 -7.18
N SER A 91 -4.15 10.03 -8.06
CA SER A 91 -3.31 9.12 -8.83
C SER A 91 -3.14 9.61 -10.26
N ARG A 92 -1.88 9.76 -10.66
CA ARG A 92 -1.49 10.27 -11.98
C ARG A 92 -0.62 9.24 -12.67
N GLY A 93 -1.26 8.23 -13.24
CA GLY A 93 -0.59 7.05 -13.78
C GLY A 93 0.08 6.22 -12.69
N SER A 94 -0.61 5.94 -11.57
CA SER A 94 -0.03 5.20 -10.46
C SER A 94 -0.13 3.69 -10.67
N MET A 95 1.00 3.00 -10.52
CA MET A 95 1.10 1.54 -10.59
C MET A 95 1.44 0.93 -9.23
N VAL A 96 1.68 1.76 -8.21
CA VAL A 96 2.08 1.29 -6.88
C VAL A 96 1.68 2.30 -5.81
N PHE A 97 1.03 1.80 -4.75
CA PHE A 97 0.85 2.51 -3.50
C PHE A 97 1.32 1.62 -2.34
N GLN A 98 2.61 1.70 -2.03
CA GLN A 98 3.28 0.76 -1.13
C GLN A 98 3.40 1.34 0.28
N PRO A 99 2.74 0.76 1.30
CA PRO A 99 3.06 1.05 2.68
C PRO A 99 4.38 0.37 3.07
N LEU A 100 5.20 1.06 3.87
CA LEU A 100 6.49 0.56 4.36
C LEU A 100 6.69 0.99 5.81
N GLN A 101 7.16 0.06 6.64
CA GLN A 101 7.59 0.39 8.00
C GLN A 101 9.11 0.33 8.05
N ILE A 102 9.74 1.47 8.36
CA ILE A 102 11.19 1.55 8.59
C ILE A 102 11.38 1.95 10.05
N LYS A 103 11.91 1.03 10.86
CA LYS A 103 11.96 1.16 12.33
C LYS A 103 10.55 1.42 12.89
N ASN A 104 10.35 2.54 13.58
CA ASN A 104 9.07 2.93 14.18
C ASN A 104 8.27 3.91 13.30
N TYR A 105 8.74 4.18 12.07
CA TYR A 105 8.11 5.11 11.16
C TYR A 105 7.33 4.36 10.10
N GLN A 106 6.03 4.66 10.02
CA GLN A 106 5.16 4.17 8.97
C GLN A 106 5.13 5.18 7.82
N TYR A 107 5.51 4.72 6.64
CA TYR A 107 5.48 5.46 5.38
C TYR A 107 4.48 4.82 4.42
N ALA A 108 4.08 5.59 3.42
CA ALA A 108 3.42 5.06 2.22
C ALA A 108 3.94 5.81 1.00
N ILE A 109 4.28 5.09 -0.06
CA ILE A 109 4.87 5.67 -1.27
C ILE A 109 3.91 5.47 -2.42
N LEU A 110 3.39 6.57 -2.97
CA LEU A 110 2.52 6.59 -4.13
C LEU A 110 3.35 6.91 -5.38
N GLY A 111 3.55 5.90 -6.21
CA GLY A 111 4.23 6.03 -7.49
C GLY A 111 3.41 6.82 -8.51
N SER A 112 4.08 7.47 -9.46
CA SER A 112 3.41 8.19 -10.54
C SER A 112 4.24 8.12 -11.82
N ASP A 113 3.60 7.75 -12.93
CA ASP A 113 4.20 7.79 -14.26
C ASP A 113 4.16 9.21 -14.87
N TYR A 114 3.28 10.10 -14.39
CA TYR A 114 3.03 11.43 -14.98
C TYR A 114 3.46 12.62 -14.10
N SER A 115 3.92 12.36 -12.87
CA SER A 115 4.37 13.40 -11.93
C SER A 115 5.38 12.80 -10.94
N PHE A 116 5.80 13.59 -9.95
CA PHE A 116 6.67 13.08 -8.90
C PHE A 116 6.01 11.96 -8.09
N THR A 117 6.82 10.99 -7.68
CA THR A 117 6.41 9.98 -6.70
C THR A 117 6.31 10.66 -5.34
N GLN A 118 5.18 10.52 -4.66
CA GLN A 118 4.96 11.14 -3.35
C GLN A 118 5.21 10.12 -2.24
N VAL A 119 6.12 10.45 -1.33
CA VAL A 119 6.31 9.76 -0.05
C VAL A 119 5.45 10.45 1.00
N TYR A 120 4.66 9.65 1.70
CA TYR A 120 3.84 10.07 2.82
C TYR A 120 4.37 9.47 4.12
N PHE A 121 4.13 10.20 5.22
CA PHE A 121 4.44 9.79 6.58
C PHE A 121 3.16 9.68 7.41
N TRP A 122 3.06 8.67 8.27
CA TRP A 122 1.90 8.48 9.15
C TRP A 122 1.93 9.45 10.33
N ASP A 123 0.99 10.38 10.38
CA ASP A 123 0.77 11.27 11.52
C ASP A 123 -0.13 10.58 12.55
N ALA A 124 0.45 10.14 13.66
CA ALA A 124 -0.28 9.44 14.72
C ALA A 124 -1.33 10.33 15.42
N GLY A 125 -1.11 11.65 15.50
CA GLY A 125 -2.05 12.60 16.10
C GLY A 125 -3.28 12.83 15.23
N LYS A 126 -3.14 12.69 13.91
CA LYS A 126 -4.24 12.83 12.93
C LYS A 126 -4.79 11.50 12.42
N ALA A 127 -4.16 10.38 12.79
CA ALA A 127 -4.45 9.04 12.29
C ALA A 127 -4.56 8.98 10.75
N LYS A 128 -3.66 9.65 10.04
CA LYS A 128 -3.65 9.71 8.56
C LYS A 128 -2.25 9.95 8.01
N PHE A 129 -2.09 9.73 6.71
CA PHE A 129 -0.86 10.06 6.02
C PHE A 129 -0.77 11.54 5.65
N VAL A 130 0.40 12.14 5.87
CA VAL A 130 0.74 13.50 5.47
C VAL A 130 1.89 13.47 4.48
N LYS A 131 1.97 14.46 3.58
CA LYS A 131 3.08 14.56 2.63
C LYS A 131 4.40 14.69 3.39
N PHE A 132 5.44 14.00 2.93
CA PHE A 132 6.75 13.99 3.56
C PHE A 132 7.85 14.40 2.59
N GLN A 133 7.99 13.66 1.49
CA GLN A 133 9.06 13.86 0.50
C GLN A 133 8.55 13.55 -0.91
N GLU A 134 9.22 14.10 -1.92
CA GLU A 134 9.00 13.77 -3.33
C GLU A 134 10.24 13.07 -3.89
N LEU A 135 10.02 12.04 -4.71
CA LEU A 135 11.05 11.28 -5.40
C LEU A 135 10.86 11.39 -6.91
N ASN A 136 11.96 11.44 -7.64
CA ASN A 136 11.96 11.48 -9.09
C ASN A 136 12.42 10.11 -9.64
N ILE A 137 11.46 9.26 -9.96
CA ILE A 137 11.68 7.92 -10.51
C ILE A 137 10.80 7.78 -11.73
N GLN A 138 11.37 7.38 -12.87
CA GLN A 138 10.60 7.21 -14.09
C GLN A 138 9.79 5.92 -14.02
N ALA A 139 8.47 6.03 -14.15
CA ALA A 139 7.55 4.89 -14.19
C ALA A 139 7.79 3.83 -13.08
N PRO A 140 7.62 4.18 -11.79
CA PRO A 140 7.88 3.29 -10.67
C PRO A 140 6.94 2.08 -10.67
N ARG A 141 7.43 0.88 -10.31
CA ARG A 141 6.60 -0.34 -10.25
C ARG A 141 6.56 -1.01 -8.89
N SER A 142 7.55 -0.77 -8.04
CA SER A 142 7.62 -1.31 -6.68
C SER A 142 8.55 -0.49 -5.81
N PHE A 143 8.27 -0.53 -4.52
CA PHE A 143 9.13 0.00 -3.48
C PHE A 143 9.38 -1.09 -2.44
N THR A 144 10.62 -1.30 -2.05
CA THR A 144 10.96 -2.38 -1.09
C THR A 144 12.01 -1.89 -0.11
N HIS A 145 11.73 -2.07 1.17
CA HIS A 145 12.69 -1.81 2.24
C HIS A 145 13.65 -3.00 2.38
N VAL A 146 14.94 -2.70 2.49
CA VAL A 146 16.00 -3.67 2.72
C VAL A 146 16.85 -3.18 3.89
N PHE A 147 16.98 -4.00 4.93
CA PHE A 147 17.81 -3.72 6.08
C PHE A 147 19.06 -4.62 6.05
N VAL A 148 20.23 -3.99 5.95
CA VAL A 148 21.52 -4.69 5.92
C VAL A 148 22.57 -3.88 6.67
N ASP A 149 23.35 -4.55 7.52
CA ASP A 149 24.41 -3.94 8.31
C ASP A 149 24.00 -2.64 9.03
N LYS A 150 22.88 -2.72 9.78
CA LYS A 150 22.30 -1.61 10.53
C LYS A 150 21.91 -0.39 9.69
N GLN A 151 21.80 -0.55 8.38
CA GLN A 151 21.42 0.49 7.44
C GLN A 151 20.11 0.13 6.74
N ASP A 152 19.28 1.15 6.59
CA ASP A 152 17.99 1.05 5.93
C ASP A 152 18.11 1.55 4.49
N PHE A 153 17.75 0.70 3.53
CA PHE A 153 17.71 1.02 2.11
C PHE A 153 16.31 0.90 1.55
N LEU A 154 15.98 1.75 0.58
CA LEU A 154 14.74 1.69 -0.18
C LEU A 154 15.08 1.45 -1.64
N PHE A 155 14.68 0.31 -2.16
CA PHE A 155 14.75 -0.02 -3.58
C PHE A 155 13.51 0.50 -4.28
N ALA A 156 13.70 1.23 -5.38
CA ALA A 156 12.64 1.74 -6.23
C ALA A 156 12.84 1.23 -7.66
N SER A 157 12.00 0.28 -8.09
CA SER A 157 12.08 -0.24 -9.46
C SER A 157 11.56 0.78 -10.47
N SER A 158 12.18 0.82 -11.64
CA SER A 158 11.81 1.72 -12.73
C SER A 158 11.51 0.91 -13.99
N PHE A 159 10.36 1.13 -14.60
CA PHE A 159 9.97 0.42 -15.83
C PHE A 159 10.60 1.01 -17.11
N LYS A 160 10.89 2.32 -17.12
CA LYS A 160 11.42 3.03 -18.29
C LYS A 160 12.77 3.70 -18.06
N GLY A 161 13.22 3.77 -16.81
CA GLY A 161 14.48 4.39 -16.42
C GLY A 161 15.37 3.40 -15.66
N THR A 162 16.19 3.93 -14.76
CA THR A 162 17.10 3.14 -13.93
C THR A 162 16.47 2.86 -12.57
N THR A 163 16.54 1.60 -12.11
CA THR A 163 16.20 1.24 -10.73
C THR A 163 17.13 1.99 -9.77
N VAL A 164 16.54 2.65 -8.76
CA VAL A 164 17.28 3.50 -7.82
C VAL A 164 17.28 2.85 -6.43
N ILE A 165 18.39 2.99 -5.71
CA ILE A 165 18.50 2.61 -4.30
C ILE A 165 18.71 3.90 -3.50
N TYR A 166 17.81 4.15 -2.55
CA TYR A 166 17.92 5.24 -1.59
C TYR A 166 18.43 4.69 -0.26
N LYS A 167 19.19 5.51 0.48
CA LYS A 167 19.53 5.25 1.88
C LYS A 167 18.62 6.08 2.77
N HIS A 168 17.99 5.45 3.75
CA HIS A 168 17.19 6.14 4.76
C HIS A 168 18.11 6.61 5.90
N ILE A 169 18.08 7.92 6.17
CA ILE A 169 18.90 8.57 7.18
C ILE A 169 17.97 9.39 8.08
N ILE A 170 18.05 9.16 9.38
CA ILE A 170 17.37 9.97 10.39
C ILE A 170 18.37 11.02 10.86
N ILE A 171 18.01 12.29 10.69
CA ILE A 171 18.80 13.41 11.19
C ILE A 171 18.06 13.94 12.41
N ASP A 172 18.70 13.85 13.58
CA ASP A 172 18.20 14.50 14.78
C ASP A 172 18.52 16.00 14.68
N LEU A 173 17.48 16.84 14.71
CA LEU A 173 17.59 18.30 14.66
C LEU A 173 17.42 18.93 16.04
N SER A 174 17.37 18.14 17.11
CA SER A 174 17.39 18.67 18.48
C SER A 174 18.82 19.11 18.84
N ALA A 175 19.13 20.36 18.53
CA ALA A 175 20.29 21.11 18.99
C ALA A 175 19.82 22.35 19.76
#